data_AF-A0A7X3KB42-F1
#
_entry.id   AF-A0A7X3KB42-F1
#
_cell.length_a   1.000
_cell.length_b   1.000
_cell.length_c   1.000
_cell.angle_alpha   90.00
_cell.angle_beta   90.00
_cell.angle_gamma   90.00
#
_symmetry.space_group_name_H-M   'P 1'
#
loop_
_entity.id
_entity.type
_entity.pdbx_description
1 polymer ?
#
loop_
_entity_poly.entity_id
_entity_poly.type
_entity_poly.pdbx_seq_one_letter_code
_entity_poly.pdbx_strand_id
1 'polypeptide(L)'
;MNLFSILIADQPPDAPPRLPPAVARNIGSFKEHHPGLPHRLYDQPAIRAFLRAHMEADVCRAYEELLPYAYRADLARLCLLHEFGGAYADLSVFFHEGLPLESGKLVVFRDRAVDAPWIVSNTIIAAPARLPAFEAAIRMIVAHCRRRYRGVSSLCPTGPVLFGKAIALHCEPEQIHLGEVINVAQRETTETLAFVDATNGRLVAYRAKSAAGLDVLGMDAGVNNYNDFYNAHLVYASDFPVIIKADFLAAHGAPGGRLEGTHWLLARDGGDGVLAAAGRCRLPFPFAAGRHRVLLDLAWATPGEVGLAATAHGSGATLACARRRIDETGPASVTLDLDVEASRKDIVVAILAAPGARVAVAGLRIERLQGDIPT
;
A
#
# COMPACT_ATOMS: atom_id res chain seq x y z
N MET A 1 -19.51 -2.78 -23.69
CA MET A 1 -18.24 -2.70 -22.94
C MET A 1 -18.39 -1.66 -21.84
N ASN A 2 -17.61 -1.76 -20.76
CA ASN A 2 -17.68 -0.84 -19.63
C ASN A 2 -16.33 -0.16 -19.44
N LEU A 3 -16.35 1.05 -18.87
CA LEU A 3 -15.17 1.76 -18.42
C LEU A 3 -15.04 1.64 -16.90
N PHE A 4 -13.84 1.37 -16.41
CA PHE A 4 -13.58 1.19 -14.99
C PHE A 4 -12.43 2.06 -14.52
N SER A 5 -12.56 2.56 -13.30
CA SER A 5 -11.45 3.08 -12.50
C SER A 5 -11.61 2.56 -11.08
N ILE A 6 -10.52 2.52 -10.31
CA ILE A 6 -10.52 2.04 -8.93
C ILE A 6 -10.03 3.16 -8.01
N LEU A 7 -10.75 3.38 -6.90
CA LEU A 7 -10.33 4.23 -5.80
C LEU A 7 -10.39 3.44 -4.49
N ILE A 8 -9.22 3.01 -3.99
CA ILE A 8 -9.12 2.41 -2.66
C ILE A 8 -8.49 3.45 -1.73
N ALA A 9 -9.27 3.87 -0.75
CA ALA A 9 -8.86 4.75 0.33
C ALA A 9 -9.66 4.41 1.58
N ASP A 10 -9.06 4.64 2.75
CA ASP A 10 -9.76 4.68 4.03
C ASP A 10 -10.69 5.90 4.00
N GLN A 11 -11.99 5.65 4.07
CA GLN A 11 -13.02 6.68 4.13
C GLN A 11 -13.93 6.37 5.33
N PRO A 12 -14.47 7.40 5.99
CA PRO A 12 -15.55 7.20 6.95
C PRO A 12 -16.70 6.44 6.28
N PRO A 13 -17.44 5.57 7.01
CA PRO A 13 -18.45 4.67 6.45
C PRO A 13 -19.56 5.31 5.58
N ASP A 14 -19.74 6.63 5.61
CA ASP A 14 -20.87 7.32 4.95
C ASP A 14 -20.46 8.58 4.16
N ALA A 15 -19.17 8.80 3.92
CA ALA A 15 -18.70 9.95 3.15
C ALA A 15 -18.66 9.63 1.64
N PRO A 16 -19.41 10.33 0.77
CA PRO A 16 -19.21 10.17 -0.67
C PRO A 16 -17.76 10.57 -1.02
N PRO A 17 -17.05 9.79 -1.84
CA PRO A 17 -15.65 10.10 -2.16
C PRO A 17 -15.60 11.45 -2.86
N ARG A 18 -15.10 12.47 -2.16
CA ARG A 18 -14.87 13.78 -2.74
C ARG A 18 -13.67 13.67 -3.66
N LEU A 19 -13.94 13.43 -4.94
CA LEU A 19 -12.89 13.31 -5.94
C LEU A 19 -12.13 14.64 -6.05
N PRO A 20 -10.80 14.62 -5.93
CA PRO A 20 -10.01 15.81 -6.22
C PRO A 20 -10.28 16.31 -7.64
N PRO A 21 -10.21 17.63 -7.90
CA PRO A 21 -10.47 18.19 -9.22
C PRO A 21 -9.65 17.53 -10.34
N ALA A 22 -8.40 17.16 -10.06
CA ALA A 22 -7.54 16.44 -11.01
C ALA A 22 -8.10 15.07 -11.38
N VAL A 23 -8.57 14.29 -10.40
CA VAL A 23 -9.19 12.97 -10.62
C VAL A 23 -10.50 13.10 -11.38
N ALA A 24 -11.35 14.06 -11.00
CA ALA A 24 -12.61 14.31 -11.69
C ALA A 24 -12.40 14.68 -13.17
N ARG A 25 -11.42 15.57 -13.45
CA ARG A 25 -11.03 15.94 -14.81
C ARG A 25 -10.53 14.74 -15.62
N ASN A 26 -9.67 13.91 -15.03
CA ASN A 26 -9.12 12.72 -15.66
C ASN A 26 -10.23 11.71 -16.03
N ILE A 27 -11.14 11.40 -15.10
CA ILE A 27 -12.32 10.56 -15.38
C ILE A 27 -13.20 11.19 -16.46
N GLY A 28 -13.37 12.51 -16.45
CA GLY A 28 -14.10 13.26 -17.48
C GLY A 28 -13.53 13.00 -18.87
N SER A 29 -12.21 13.15 -19.04
CA SER A 29 -11.54 12.87 -20.32
C SER A 29 -11.70 11.41 -20.76
N PHE A 30 -11.67 10.45 -19.82
CA PHE A 30 -11.85 9.04 -20.15
C PHE A 30 -13.25 8.77 -20.72
N LYS A 31 -14.28 9.39 -20.14
CA LYS A 31 -15.67 9.30 -20.62
C LYS A 31 -15.85 10.01 -21.97
N GLU A 32 -15.29 11.21 -22.12
CA GLU A 32 -15.38 12.02 -23.34
C GLU A 32 -14.82 11.30 -24.57
N HIS A 33 -13.68 10.61 -24.41
CA HIS A 33 -13.04 9.85 -25.48
C HIS A 33 -13.60 8.44 -25.68
N HIS A 34 -14.62 8.04 -24.91
CA HIS A 34 -15.31 6.75 -25.05
C HIS A 34 -16.84 6.95 -24.94
N PRO A 35 -17.44 7.76 -25.83
CA PRO A 35 -18.84 8.14 -25.73
C PRO A 35 -19.76 6.91 -25.83
N GLY A 36 -20.81 6.91 -25.03
CA GLY A 36 -21.79 5.81 -24.99
C GLY A 36 -21.39 4.61 -24.12
N LEU A 37 -20.15 4.54 -23.63
CA LEU A 37 -19.75 3.49 -22.69
C LEU A 37 -19.97 3.95 -21.23
N PRO A 38 -20.66 3.15 -20.39
CA PRO A 38 -20.86 3.49 -18.99
C PRO A 38 -19.53 3.40 -18.24
N HIS A 39 -19.25 4.40 -17.39
CA HIS A 39 -18.10 4.40 -16.49
C HIS A 39 -18.53 4.11 -15.05
N ARG A 40 -17.78 3.23 -14.38
CA ARG A 40 -17.94 2.95 -12.95
C ARG A 40 -16.62 3.13 -12.22
N LEU A 41 -16.68 3.93 -11.16
CA LEU A 41 -15.61 4.02 -10.16
C LEU A 41 -15.87 2.96 -9.08
N TYR A 42 -14.93 2.03 -8.91
CA TYR A 42 -15.01 0.98 -7.90
C TYR A 42 -14.23 1.38 -6.65
N ASP A 43 -14.93 1.43 -5.51
CA ASP A 43 -14.33 1.59 -4.19
C ASP A 43 -14.09 0.24 -3.50
N GLN A 44 -13.51 0.26 -2.30
CA GLN A 44 -13.18 -0.97 -1.58
C GLN A 44 -14.42 -1.83 -1.25
N PRO A 45 -15.56 -1.28 -0.75
CA PRO A 45 -16.79 -2.07 -0.58
C PRO A 45 -17.33 -2.67 -1.88
N ALA A 46 -17.37 -1.90 -2.97
CA ALA A 46 -17.86 -2.38 -4.27
C ALA A 46 -16.96 -3.49 -4.82
N ILE A 47 -15.64 -3.39 -4.65
CA ILE A 47 -14.69 -4.44 -5.03
C ILE A 47 -14.93 -5.70 -4.20
N ARG A 48 -15.05 -5.60 -2.87
CA ARG A 48 -15.31 -6.78 -2.02
C ARG A 48 -16.62 -7.47 -2.40
N ALA A 49 -17.68 -6.71 -2.65
CA ALA A 49 -18.96 -7.27 -3.10
C ALA A 49 -18.82 -7.97 -4.47
N PHE A 50 -18.12 -7.34 -5.42
CA PHE A 50 -17.84 -7.94 -6.72
C PHE A 50 -17.03 -9.24 -6.61
N LEU A 51 -15.93 -9.24 -5.85
CA LEU A 51 -15.08 -10.42 -5.68
C LEU A 51 -15.87 -11.58 -5.07
N ARG A 52 -16.70 -11.35 -4.05
CA ARG A 52 -17.55 -12.38 -3.45
C ARG A 52 -18.58 -12.96 -4.42
N ALA A 53 -19.10 -12.14 -5.34
CA ALA A 53 -20.12 -12.56 -6.28
C ALA A 53 -19.57 -13.28 -7.52
N HIS A 54 -18.35 -12.95 -7.96
CA HIS A 54 -17.81 -13.39 -9.26
C HIS A 54 -16.50 -14.18 -9.19
N MET A 55 -15.80 -14.18 -8.05
CA MET A 55 -14.46 -14.77 -7.92
C MET A 55 -14.43 -15.85 -6.83
N GLU A 56 -13.46 -16.76 -6.96
CA GLU A 56 -13.25 -17.79 -5.96
C GLU A 56 -12.81 -17.23 -4.61
N ALA A 57 -13.06 -17.99 -3.55
CA ALA A 57 -12.75 -17.59 -2.17
C ALA A 57 -11.25 -17.32 -1.95
N ASP A 58 -10.36 -17.96 -2.72
CA ASP A 58 -8.92 -17.71 -2.61
C ASP A 58 -8.49 -16.35 -3.19
N VAL A 59 -9.19 -15.85 -4.22
CA VAL A 59 -9.03 -14.48 -4.73
C VAL A 59 -9.48 -13.46 -3.69
N CYS A 60 -10.62 -13.71 -3.04
CA CYS A 60 -11.09 -12.87 -1.93
C CYS A 60 -10.07 -12.82 -0.79
N ARG A 61 -9.53 -13.98 -0.39
CA ARG A 61 -8.45 -14.04 0.62
C ARG A 61 -7.18 -13.31 0.17
N ALA A 62 -6.76 -13.48 -1.08
CA ALA A 62 -5.60 -12.78 -1.63
C ALA A 62 -5.79 -11.26 -1.61
N TYR A 63 -7.00 -10.76 -1.90
CA TYR A 63 -7.32 -9.34 -1.80
C TYR A 63 -7.18 -8.80 -0.38
N GLU A 64 -7.61 -9.56 0.64
CA GLU A 64 -7.42 -9.17 2.04
C GLU A 64 -5.98 -9.26 2.52
N GLU A 65 -5.23 -10.20 1.95
CA GLU A 65 -3.84 -10.41 2.29
C GLU A 65 -2.95 -9.25 1.84
N LEU A 66 -3.28 -8.56 0.75
CA LEU A 66 -2.49 -7.44 0.24
C LEU A 66 -2.69 -6.17 1.09
N LEU A 67 -1.61 -5.66 1.70
CA LEU A 67 -1.65 -4.41 2.48
C LEU A 67 -1.61 -3.15 1.58
N PRO A 68 -0.79 -3.08 0.51
CA PRO A 68 -0.79 -1.92 -0.37
C PRO A 68 -2.08 -1.80 -1.18
N TYR A 69 -2.65 -0.59 -1.21
CA TYR A 69 -3.91 -0.33 -1.94
C TYR A 69 -3.72 -0.41 -3.45
N ALA A 70 -2.54 -0.04 -3.96
CA ALA A 70 -2.20 -0.25 -5.36
C ALA A 70 -2.21 -1.75 -5.73
N TYR A 71 -1.71 -2.63 -4.87
CA TYR A 71 -1.69 -4.07 -5.14
C TYR A 71 -3.09 -4.68 -5.08
N ARG A 72 -3.94 -4.21 -4.15
CA ARG A 72 -5.36 -4.53 -4.14
C ARG A 72 -6.04 -4.11 -5.45
N ALA A 73 -5.74 -2.90 -5.94
CA ALA A 73 -6.26 -2.41 -7.21
C ALA A 73 -5.72 -3.22 -8.41
N ASP A 74 -4.47 -3.70 -8.36
CA ASP A 74 -3.90 -4.58 -9.38
C ASP A 74 -4.70 -5.89 -9.50
N LEU A 75 -5.00 -6.55 -8.37
CA LEU A 75 -5.83 -7.76 -8.40
C LEU A 75 -7.25 -7.44 -8.87
N ALA A 76 -7.88 -6.42 -8.29
CA ALA A 76 -9.26 -6.06 -8.59
C ALA A 76 -9.48 -5.68 -10.06
N ARG A 77 -8.55 -4.93 -10.69
CA ARG A 77 -8.69 -4.57 -12.11
C ARG A 77 -8.61 -5.78 -13.02
N LEU A 78 -7.73 -6.74 -12.72
CA LEU A 78 -7.62 -7.98 -13.49
C LEU A 78 -8.89 -8.81 -13.35
N CYS A 79 -9.46 -8.90 -12.14
CA CYS A 79 -10.74 -9.58 -11.92
C CYS A 79 -11.90 -8.90 -12.65
N LEU A 80 -12.00 -7.57 -12.62
CA LEU A 80 -13.03 -6.81 -13.35
C LEU A 80 -12.92 -7.00 -14.87
N LEU A 81 -11.72 -6.90 -15.42
CA LEU A 81 -11.46 -7.09 -16.85
C LEU A 81 -11.70 -8.56 -17.27
N HIS A 82 -11.35 -9.53 -16.43
CA HIS A 82 -11.64 -10.93 -16.68
C HIS A 82 -13.15 -11.18 -16.78
N GLU A 83 -13.94 -10.64 -15.86
CA GLU A 83 -15.39 -10.87 -15.82
C GLU A 83 -16.12 -10.11 -16.93
N PHE A 84 -15.82 -8.82 -17.10
CA PHE A 84 -16.63 -7.91 -17.90
C PHE A 84 -16.00 -7.48 -19.23
N GLY A 85 -14.68 -7.69 -19.41
CA GLY A 85 -13.92 -7.02 -20.48
C GLY A 85 -14.05 -5.50 -20.39
N GLY A 86 -13.88 -4.79 -21.51
CA GLY A 86 -13.97 -3.33 -21.55
C GLY A 86 -12.62 -2.67 -21.27
N ALA A 87 -12.62 -1.50 -20.63
CA ALA A 87 -11.42 -0.69 -20.45
C ALA A 87 -11.26 -0.22 -19.00
N TYR A 88 -10.05 -0.37 -18.46
CA TYR A 88 -9.63 0.16 -17.18
C TYR A 88 -8.62 1.30 -17.40
N ALA A 89 -8.73 2.35 -16.58
CA ALA A 89 -7.70 3.37 -16.47
C ALA A 89 -7.50 3.85 -15.01
N ASP A 90 -6.24 4.06 -14.62
CA ASP A 90 -5.92 4.69 -13.33
C ASP A 90 -6.46 6.13 -13.27
N LEU A 91 -6.77 6.57 -12.05
CA LEU A 91 -7.26 7.92 -11.75
C LEU A 91 -6.29 9.05 -12.15
N SER A 92 -5.03 8.73 -12.41
CA SER A 92 -4.01 9.68 -12.85
C SER A 92 -3.96 9.90 -14.36
N VAL A 93 -4.78 9.21 -15.16
CA VAL A 93 -4.68 9.25 -16.63
C VAL A 93 -5.61 10.32 -17.20
N PHE A 94 -5.06 11.24 -18.00
CA PHE A 94 -5.84 12.13 -18.83
C PHE A 94 -5.78 11.65 -20.29
N PHE A 95 -6.94 11.43 -20.91
CA PHE A 95 -7.06 10.93 -22.28
C PHE A 95 -7.07 12.08 -23.30
N HIS A 96 -6.45 11.82 -24.45
CA HIS A 96 -6.49 12.67 -25.65
C HIS A 96 -7.11 11.97 -26.85
N GLU A 97 -7.17 10.63 -26.83
CA GLU A 97 -7.79 9.82 -27.86
C GLU A 97 -8.47 8.59 -27.22
N GLY A 98 -9.45 8.03 -27.92
CA GLY A 98 -10.12 6.79 -27.52
C GLY A 98 -9.22 5.57 -27.74
N LEU A 99 -9.39 4.55 -26.90
CA LEU A 99 -8.75 3.25 -27.11
C LEU A 99 -9.41 2.55 -28.31
N PRO A 100 -8.66 1.72 -29.08
CA PRO A 100 -9.18 0.99 -30.23
C PRO A 100 -10.00 -0.25 -29.80
N LEU A 101 -11.06 -0.04 -29.03
CA LEU A 101 -11.88 -1.09 -28.41
C LEU A 101 -12.58 -1.99 -29.45
N GLU A 102 -12.94 -1.42 -30.61
CA GLU A 102 -13.58 -2.12 -31.73
C GLU A 102 -12.69 -3.24 -32.32
N SER A 103 -11.38 -3.21 -32.05
CA SER A 103 -10.46 -4.27 -32.49
C SER A 103 -10.75 -5.63 -31.84
N GLY A 104 -11.44 -5.65 -30.69
CA GLY A 104 -11.64 -6.86 -29.88
C GLY A 104 -10.35 -7.45 -29.31
N LYS A 105 -9.23 -6.73 -29.38
CA LYS A 105 -7.91 -7.15 -28.91
C LYS A 105 -7.63 -6.71 -27.47
N LEU A 106 -6.62 -7.33 -26.87
CA LEU A 106 -5.97 -6.82 -25.68
C LEU A 106 -5.18 -5.56 -26.03
N VAL A 107 -5.63 -4.40 -25.56
CA VAL A 107 -4.92 -3.12 -25.64
C VAL A 107 -4.08 -2.95 -24.38
N VAL A 108 -2.76 -2.95 -24.54
CA VAL A 108 -1.77 -2.77 -23.46
C VAL A 108 -0.60 -1.94 -23.93
N PHE A 109 0.12 -1.33 -22.99
CA PHE A 109 1.27 -0.49 -23.28
C PHE A 109 2.53 -1.10 -22.70
N ARG A 110 3.58 -1.26 -23.52
CA ARG A 110 4.90 -1.68 -23.02
C ARG A 110 5.37 -0.68 -21.95
N ASP A 111 5.74 -1.18 -20.77
CA ASP A 111 6.25 -0.33 -19.70
C ASP A 111 7.70 0.10 -19.99
N ARG A 112 8.15 1.15 -19.33
CA ARG A 112 9.55 1.62 -19.38
C ARG A 112 10.43 1.01 -18.31
N ALA A 113 9.85 0.38 -17.28
CA ALA A 113 10.64 -0.30 -16.27
C ALA A 113 11.44 -1.45 -16.90
N VAL A 114 12.59 -1.79 -16.32
CA VAL A 114 13.58 -2.69 -16.94
C VAL A 114 13.78 -4.01 -16.18
N ASP A 115 12.89 -4.31 -15.23
CA ASP A 115 12.95 -5.53 -14.42
C ASP A 115 12.83 -6.82 -15.26
N ALA A 116 12.12 -6.75 -16.40
CA ALA A 116 11.92 -7.88 -17.31
C ALA A 116 11.56 -7.42 -18.73
N PRO A 117 11.90 -8.18 -19.79
CA PRO A 117 11.64 -7.78 -21.18
C PRO A 117 10.16 -7.82 -21.60
N TRP A 118 9.31 -8.50 -20.83
CA TRP A 118 7.86 -8.65 -21.12
C TRP A 118 6.98 -7.66 -20.35
N ILE A 119 7.57 -6.68 -19.67
CA ILE A 119 6.81 -5.79 -18.80
C ILE A 119 5.81 -4.93 -19.57
N VAL A 120 4.57 -4.90 -19.08
CA VAL A 120 3.51 -4.04 -19.63
C VAL A 120 2.90 -3.22 -18.51
N SER A 121 2.64 -1.96 -18.82
CA SER A 121 1.96 -1.06 -17.90
C SER A 121 0.57 -1.58 -17.59
N ASN A 122 0.21 -1.51 -16.32
CA ASN A 122 -1.12 -1.86 -15.84
C ASN A 122 -2.00 -0.61 -15.58
N THR A 123 -1.56 0.56 -16.06
CA THR A 123 -2.23 1.85 -15.89
C THR A 123 -3.41 2.06 -16.85
N ILE A 124 -3.30 1.57 -18.09
CA ILE A 124 -4.40 1.55 -19.08
C ILE A 124 -4.44 0.14 -19.68
N ILE A 125 -5.59 -0.51 -19.59
CA ILE A 125 -5.79 -1.85 -20.16
C ILE A 125 -7.19 -1.88 -20.77
N ALA A 126 -7.32 -2.38 -22.00
CA ALA A 126 -8.62 -2.77 -22.52
C ALA A 126 -8.57 -4.16 -23.12
N ALA A 127 -9.67 -4.92 -23.02
CA ALA A 127 -9.69 -6.30 -23.50
C ALA A 127 -11.10 -6.84 -23.65
N PRO A 128 -11.30 -7.90 -24.46
CA PRO A 128 -12.46 -8.75 -24.32
C PRO A 128 -12.47 -9.46 -22.95
N ALA A 129 -13.66 -9.84 -22.49
CA ALA A 129 -13.81 -10.65 -21.27
C ALA A 129 -13.17 -12.03 -21.46
N ARG A 130 -12.82 -12.68 -20.34
CA ARG A 130 -12.32 -14.06 -20.28
C ARG A 130 -11.04 -14.33 -21.09
N LEU A 131 -10.20 -13.32 -21.31
CA LEU A 131 -8.86 -13.55 -21.88
C LEU A 131 -8.03 -14.43 -20.92
N PRO A 132 -7.42 -15.54 -21.39
CA PRO A 132 -6.68 -16.48 -20.52
C PRO A 132 -5.56 -15.84 -19.70
N ALA A 133 -4.91 -14.80 -20.23
CA ALA A 133 -3.87 -14.06 -19.52
C ALA A 133 -4.37 -13.42 -18.21
N PHE A 134 -5.63 -13.00 -18.13
CA PHE A 134 -6.17 -12.45 -16.87
C PHE A 134 -6.33 -13.53 -15.80
N GLU A 135 -6.87 -14.69 -16.16
CA GLU A 135 -7.01 -15.81 -15.22
C GLU A 135 -5.63 -16.24 -14.70
N ALA A 136 -4.67 -16.39 -15.61
CA ALA A 136 -3.29 -16.71 -15.26
C ALA A 136 -2.68 -15.67 -14.29
N ALA A 137 -2.84 -14.38 -14.58
CA ALA A 137 -2.34 -13.31 -13.72
C ALA A 137 -2.99 -13.34 -12.32
N ILE A 138 -4.32 -13.52 -12.23
CA ILE A 138 -5.06 -13.64 -10.97
C ILE A 138 -4.51 -14.82 -10.15
N ARG A 139 -4.33 -15.99 -10.77
CA ARG A 139 -3.77 -17.17 -10.08
C ARG A 139 -2.33 -16.98 -9.64
N MET A 140 -1.51 -16.29 -10.42
CA MET A 140 -0.15 -15.94 -10.01
C MET A 140 -0.15 -15.03 -8.78
N ILE A 141 -1.04 -14.02 -8.72
CA ILE A 141 -1.19 -13.14 -7.55
C ILE A 141 -1.62 -13.94 -6.33
N VAL A 142 -2.63 -14.82 -6.45
CA VAL A 142 -3.05 -15.71 -5.35
C VAL A 142 -1.88 -16.55 -4.85
N ALA A 143 -1.08 -17.12 -5.76
CA ALA A 143 0.12 -17.87 -5.39
C ALA A 143 1.18 -16.99 -4.71
N HIS A 144 1.33 -15.72 -5.13
CA HIS A 144 2.24 -14.76 -4.51
C HIS A 144 1.81 -14.43 -3.08
N CYS A 145 0.51 -14.22 -2.83
CA CYS A 145 -0.04 -14.04 -1.49
C CYS A 145 0.23 -15.27 -0.60
N ARG A 146 -0.05 -16.49 -1.09
CA ARG A 146 0.18 -17.74 -0.32
C ARG A 146 1.64 -17.93 0.11
N ARG A 147 2.59 -17.53 -0.73
CA ARG A 147 4.03 -17.70 -0.49
C ARG A 147 4.74 -16.43 0.00
N ARG A 148 4.00 -15.33 0.17
CA ARG A 148 4.52 -13.99 0.49
C ARG A 148 5.65 -13.51 -0.45
N TYR A 149 5.47 -13.66 -1.77
CA TYR A 149 6.51 -13.36 -2.75
C TYR A 149 6.66 -11.87 -3.07
N ARG A 150 7.87 -11.32 -2.90
CA ARG A 150 8.16 -9.91 -3.21
C ARG A 150 8.82 -9.70 -4.58
N GLY A 151 9.69 -10.62 -4.98
CA GLY A 151 10.51 -10.46 -6.18
C GLY A 151 11.64 -9.45 -5.98
N VAL A 152 12.16 -8.94 -7.09
CA VAL A 152 13.32 -8.01 -7.10
C VAL A 152 12.91 -6.53 -7.06
N SER A 153 11.66 -6.22 -7.42
CA SER A 153 11.12 -4.86 -7.40
C SER A 153 9.67 -4.84 -6.91
N SER A 154 9.20 -3.65 -6.52
CA SER A 154 7.81 -3.43 -6.09
C SER A 154 6.78 -3.65 -7.21
N LEU A 155 7.22 -3.91 -8.44
CA LEU A 155 6.36 -4.21 -9.59
C LEU A 155 6.12 -5.72 -9.78
N CYS A 156 6.85 -6.56 -9.05
CA CYS A 156 6.80 -8.01 -9.13
C CYS A 156 5.59 -8.68 -8.45
N PRO A 157 5.10 -8.23 -7.26
CA PRO A 157 4.07 -8.97 -6.53
C PRO A 157 2.73 -9.10 -7.25
N THR A 158 2.26 -8.01 -7.85
CA THR A 158 0.93 -7.91 -8.50
C THR A 158 0.95 -7.07 -9.77
N GLY A 159 2.06 -6.37 -10.02
CA GLY A 159 2.14 -5.25 -10.94
C GLY A 159 2.53 -5.61 -12.37
N PRO A 160 3.10 -4.65 -13.11
CA PRO A 160 3.48 -4.75 -14.52
C PRO A 160 4.31 -5.99 -14.89
N VAL A 161 5.23 -6.42 -14.02
CA VAL A 161 6.11 -7.56 -14.29
C VAL A 161 5.33 -8.86 -14.33
N LEU A 162 4.40 -9.05 -13.39
CA LEU A 162 3.56 -10.24 -13.30
C LEU A 162 2.53 -10.26 -14.43
N PHE A 163 1.85 -9.13 -14.67
CA PHE A 163 0.84 -9.06 -15.72
C PHE A 163 1.45 -9.27 -17.11
N GLY A 164 2.59 -8.64 -17.39
CA GLY A 164 3.33 -8.85 -18.63
C GLY A 164 3.77 -10.30 -18.82
N LYS A 165 4.18 -10.97 -17.74
CA LYS A 165 4.51 -12.41 -17.79
C LYS A 165 3.29 -13.26 -18.17
N ALA A 166 2.12 -12.95 -17.60
CA ALA A 166 0.89 -13.67 -17.91
C ALA A 166 0.48 -13.48 -19.38
N ILE A 167 0.61 -12.27 -19.92
CA ILE A 167 0.36 -12.01 -21.35
C ILE A 167 1.35 -12.79 -22.23
N ALA A 168 2.65 -12.71 -21.92
CA ALA A 168 3.68 -13.39 -22.69
C ALA A 168 3.53 -14.92 -22.73
N LEU A 169 2.88 -15.52 -21.74
CA LEU A 169 2.64 -16.96 -21.67
C LEU A 169 1.30 -17.40 -22.30
N HIS A 170 0.34 -16.49 -22.48
CA HIS A 170 -1.06 -16.84 -22.75
C HIS A 170 -1.73 -16.03 -23.88
N CYS A 171 -1.02 -15.12 -24.53
CA CYS A 171 -1.54 -14.36 -25.66
C CYS A 171 -0.63 -14.51 -26.88
N GLU A 172 -1.25 -14.74 -28.03
CA GLU A 172 -0.59 -14.64 -29.33
C GLU A 172 -0.48 -13.17 -29.78
N PRO A 173 0.53 -12.81 -30.59
CA PRO A 173 0.70 -11.44 -31.08
C PRO A 173 -0.54 -10.84 -31.76
N GLU A 174 -1.30 -11.64 -32.49
CA GLU A 174 -2.50 -11.19 -33.21
C GLU A 174 -3.62 -10.73 -32.28
N GLN A 175 -3.62 -11.22 -31.04
CA GLN A 175 -4.59 -10.89 -29.99
C GLN A 175 -4.27 -9.56 -29.30
N ILE A 176 -3.14 -8.92 -29.61
CA ILE A 176 -2.62 -7.75 -28.90
C ILE A 176 -2.64 -6.52 -29.81
N HIS A 177 -3.15 -5.41 -29.29
CA HIS A 177 -2.91 -4.07 -29.80
C HIS A 177 -1.91 -3.40 -28.87
N LEU A 178 -0.67 -3.24 -29.33
CA LEU A 178 0.42 -2.75 -28.51
C LEU A 178 0.53 -1.22 -28.60
N GLY A 179 0.62 -0.57 -27.44
CA GLY A 179 1.13 0.78 -27.28
C GLY A 179 2.46 0.81 -26.54
N GLU A 180 3.02 1.99 -26.33
CA GLU A 180 4.23 2.21 -25.54
C GLU A 180 4.03 3.30 -24.50
N VAL A 181 4.62 3.11 -23.32
CA VAL A 181 4.79 4.18 -22.33
C VAL A 181 6.11 4.88 -22.61
N ILE A 182 6.04 6.17 -22.92
CA ILE A 182 7.22 7.03 -23.13
C ILE A 182 7.36 8.02 -21.97
N ASN A 183 8.60 8.29 -21.55
CA ASN A 183 8.87 9.41 -20.65
C ASN A 183 9.20 10.65 -21.49
N VAL A 184 8.33 11.65 -21.46
CA VAL A 184 8.44 12.89 -22.24
C VAL A 184 9.43 13.86 -21.60
N ALA A 185 9.61 13.79 -20.28
CA ALA A 185 10.58 14.62 -19.57
C ALA A 185 11.95 13.92 -19.57
N GLN A 186 12.94 14.53 -20.23
CA GLN A 186 14.35 14.09 -20.18
C GLN A 186 15.02 14.34 -18.80
N ARG A 187 14.28 14.86 -17.80
CA ARG A 187 14.82 15.16 -16.47
C ARG A 187 14.45 14.04 -15.50
N GLU A 188 15.47 13.48 -14.83
CA GLU A 188 15.36 12.37 -13.87
C GLU A 188 14.41 12.63 -12.69
N THR A 189 13.99 13.87 -12.46
CA THR A 189 13.27 14.29 -11.25
C THR A 189 11.75 14.34 -11.39
N THR A 190 11.20 14.26 -12.60
CA THR A 190 9.75 14.25 -12.83
C THR A 190 9.38 13.28 -13.94
N GLU A 191 8.65 12.22 -13.58
CA GLU A 191 8.16 11.26 -14.57
C GLU A 191 6.92 11.81 -15.29
N THR A 192 7.12 12.40 -16.47
CA THR A 192 6.03 12.81 -17.38
C THR A 192 5.77 11.69 -18.37
N LEU A 193 4.88 10.77 -18.00
CA LEU A 193 4.61 9.59 -18.83
C LEU A 193 3.48 9.87 -19.82
N ALA A 194 3.69 9.47 -21.07
CA ALA A 194 2.68 9.46 -22.11
C ALA A 194 2.48 8.04 -22.63
N PHE A 195 1.26 7.77 -23.08
CA PHE A 195 0.83 6.50 -23.66
C PHE A 195 0.62 6.75 -25.14
N VAL A 196 1.41 6.08 -25.98
CA VAL A 196 1.34 6.22 -27.44
C VAL A 196 0.93 4.90 -28.08
N ASP A 197 0.15 4.97 -29.15
CA ASP A 197 -0.16 3.80 -29.97
C ASP A 197 1.08 3.43 -30.80
N ALA A 198 1.57 2.18 -30.69
CA ALA A 198 2.80 1.77 -31.37
C ALA A 198 2.61 1.58 -32.88
N THR A 199 1.37 1.48 -33.37
CA THR A 199 1.06 1.26 -34.79
C THR A 199 1.11 2.53 -35.62
N ASN A 200 0.83 3.68 -35.01
CA ASN A 200 0.70 4.96 -35.71
C ASN A 200 1.37 6.15 -34.99
N GLY A 201 1.90 5.95 -33.78
CA GLY A 201 2.61 6.96 -33.00
C GLY A 201 1.70 8.01 -32.34
N ARG A 202 0.38 7.86 -32.37
CA ARG A 202 -0.55 8.85 -31.80
C ARG A 202 -0.53 8.82 -30.28
N LEU A 203 -0.67 10.00 -29.69
CA LEU A 203 -0.79 10.19 -28.25
C LEU A 203 -2.20 9.80 -27.78
N VAL A 204 -2.30 8.69 -27.06
CA VAL A 204 -3.55 8.20 -26.49
C VAL A 204 -3.90 8.94 -25.21
N ALA A 205 -2.93 9.07 -24.30
CA ALA A 205 -3.14 9.64 -22.98
C ALA A 205 -1.81 10.08 -22.34
N TYR A 206 -1.88 10.81 -21.24
CA TYR A 206 -0.73 11.08 -20.39
C TYR A 206 -1.04 10.92 -18.91
N ARG A 207 -0.01 10.65 -18.12
CA ARG A 207 -0.10 10.50 -16.67
C ARG A 207 0.02 11.86 -16.00
N ALA A 208 -1.09 12.37 -15.50
CA ALA A 208 -1.22 13.64 -14.79
C ALA A 208 -0.80 13.55 -13.30
N LYS A 209 0.32 12.88 -13.00
CA LYS A 209 0.95 12.89 -11.66
C LYS A 209 2.48 12.82 -11.77
N SER A 210 3.16 13.50 -10.84
CA SER A 210 4.62 13.63 -10.81
C SER A 210 5.33 12.50 -10.05
N ALA A 211 4.64 11.78 -9.15
CA ALA A 211 5.20 10.69 -8.35
C ALA A 211 4.18 9.57 -8.09
N ALA A 212 4.61 8.51 -7.40
CA ALA A 212 3.75 7.43 -6.92
C ALA A 212 2.88 7.88 -5.74
N GLY A 213 1.68 7.30 -5.63
CA GLY A 213 0.67 7.69 -4.62
C GLY A 213 -0.50 8.46 -5.24
N LEU A 214 -1.58 8.60 -4.47
CA LEU A 214 -2.76 9.41 -4.83
C LEU A 214 -2.76 10.78 -4.13
N ASP A 215 -1.88 10.97 -3.15
CA ASP A 215 -1.62 12.25 -2.45
C ASP A 215 -1.23 13.35 -3.43
N VAL A 216 -0.41 13.03 -4.43
CA VAL A 216 -0.05 13.94 -5.53
C VAL A 216 -1.22 14.36 -6.42
N LEU A 217 -2.37 13.68 -6.33
CA LEU A 217 -3.62 14.08 -6.98
C LEU A 217 -4.57 14.82 -6.03
N GLY A 218 -4.18 15.06 -4.79
CA GLY A 218 -4.99 15.74 -3.77
C GLY A 218 -5.71 14.80 -2.79
N MET A 219 -5.34 13.52 -2.70
CA MET A 219 -5.83 12.58 -1.68
C MET A 219 -4.81 12.49 -0.54
N ASP A 220 -4.80 13.46 0.37
CA ASP A 220 -3.80 13.59 1.44
C ASP A 220 -4.04 12.70 2.67
N ALA A 221 -5.21 12.06 2.77
CA ALA A 221 -5.57 11.16 3.85
C ALA A 221 -6.20 9.85 3.34
N GLY A 222 -6.04 8.78 4.11
CA GLY A 222 -6.66 7.48 3.85
C GLY A 222 -6.11 6.73 2.64
N VAL A 223 -5.09 7.23 1.96
CA VAL A 223 -4.39 6.49 0.90
C VAL A 223 -3.05 5.99 1.42
N ASN A 224 -2.52 4.96 0.76
CA ASN A 224 -1.22 4.41 1.11
C ASN A 224 -0.32 4.26 -0.11
N ASN A 225 0.99 4.23 0.12
CA ASN A 225 1.99 4.16 -0.94
C ASN A 225 2.65 2.78 -0.93
N TYR A 226 2.46 2.02 -2.00
CA TYR A 226 2.97 0.66 -2.10
C TYR A 226 4.50 0.54 -2.00
N ASN A 227 5.25 1.57 -2.39
CA ASN A 227 6.71 1.57 -2.22
C ASN A 227 7.10 1.62 -0.74
N ASP A 228 6.36 2.37 0.09
CA ASP A 228 6.63 2.43 1.53
C ASP A 228 6.43 1.04 2.18
N PHE A 229 5.38 0.32 1.80
CA PHE A 229 5.11 -1.04 2.30
C PHE A 229 6.09 -2.08 1.74
N TYR A 230 6.43 -2.00 0.45
CA TYR A 230 7.39 -2.91 -0.18
C TYR A 230 8.78 -2.81 0.46
N ASN A 231 9.29 -1.58 0.61
CA ASN A 231 10.61 -1.33 1.22
C ASN A 231 10.64 -1.72 2.70
N ALA A 232 9.50 -1.64 3.39
CA ALA A 232 9.34 -2.11 4.75
C ALA A 232 9.16 -3.64 4.87
N HIS A 233 9.16 -4.37 3.76
CA HIS A 233 8.81 -5.79 3.70
C HIS A 233 7.45 -6.12 4.33
N LEU A 234 6.48 -5.22 4.22
CA LEU A 234 5.10 -5.39 4.72
C LEU A 234 4.10 -5.40 3.56
N VAL A 235 4.25 -6.35 2.64
CA VAL A 235 3.35 -6.47 1.49
C VAL A 235 2.07 -7.22 1.86
N TYR A 236 2.20 -8.17 2.78
CA TYR A 236 1.19 -9.17 3.11
C TYR A 236 0.74 -9.04 4.57
N ALA A 237 -0.54 -9.25 4.86
CA ALA A 237 -1.08 -9.20 6.22
C ALA A 237 -0.40 -10.25 7.13
N SER A 238 -0.03 -11.39 6.58
CA SER A 238 0.76 -12.45 7.23
C SER A 238 2.26 -12.16 7.33
N ASP A 239 2.71 -10.95 6.97
CA ASP A 239 4.03 -10.45 7.36
C ASP A 239 4.07 -10.04 8.83
N PHE A 240 2.91 -9.83 9.45
CA PHE A 240 2.81 -9.66 10.89
C PHE A 240 2.97 -11.00 11.63
N PRO A 241 3.56 -11.00 12.85
CA PRO A 241 4.04 -9.84 13.59
C PRO A 241 5.38 -9.29 13.07
N VAL A 242 5.54 -7.97 13.14
CA VAL A 242 6.82 -7.30 12.88
C VAL A 242 7.61 -7.23 14.17
N ILE A 243 8.87 -7.65 14.12
CA ILE A 243 9.79 -7.58 15.27
C ILE A 243 10.85 -6.52 14.96
N ILE A 244 10.91 -5.49 15.78
CA ILE A 244 11.94 -4.44 15.73
C ILE A 244 12.88 -4.66 16.90
N LYS A 245 14.13 -4.98 16.60
CA LYS A 245 15.16 -5.24 17.60
C LYS A 245 15.70 -3.93 18.22
N ALA A 246 16.28 -4.05 19.42
CA ALA A 246 16.80 -2.92 20.17
C ALA A 246 17.92 -2.14 19.45
N ASP A 247 18.76 -2.82 18.67
CA ASP A 247 19.82 -2.18 17.88
C ASP A 247 19.25 -1.20 16.85
N PHE A 248 18.18 -1.60 16.15
CA PHE A 248 17.46 -0.73 15.23
C PHE A 248 16.86 0.47 15.97
N LEU A 249 16.17 0.22 17.10
CA LEU A 249 15.55 1.26 17.91
C LEU A 249 16.58 2.27 18.44
N ALA A 250 17.74 1.79 18.88
CA ALA A 250 18.83 2.64 19.37
C ALA A 250 19.44 3.50 18.25
N ALA A 251 19.63 2.94 17.06
CA ALA A 251 20.23 3.64 15.92
C ALA A 251 19.30 4.72 15.32
N HIS A 252 17.98 4.55 15.44
CA HIS A 252 16.97 5.43 14.83
C HIS A 252 16.10 6.16 15.87
N GLY A 253 16.46 6.06 17.14
CA GLY A 253 15.80 6.75 18.24
C GLY A 253 16.35 8.15 18.48
N ALA A 254 15.55 9.02 19.10
CA ALA A 254 16.02 10.30 19.64
C ALA A 254 17.17 10.08 20.64
N PRO A 255 18.14 11.01 20.74
CA PRO A 255 19.32 10.84 21.59
C PRO A 255 18.93 10.73 23.07
N GLY A 256 19.52 9.77 23.79
CA GLY A 256 19.27 9.56 25.23
C GLY A 256 19.59 8.17 25.76
N GLY A 257 19.85 7.18 24.91
CA GLY A 257 20.15 5.80 25.33
C GLY A 257 21.47 5.24 24.82
N ARG A 258 21.97 4.19 25.48
CA ARG A 258 23.17 3.45 25.10
C ARG A 258 22.79 2.02 24.71
N LEU A 259 23.29 1.53 23.58
CA LEU A 259 23.18 0.11 23.24
C LEU A 259 24.24 -0.68 24.04
N GLU A 260 23.80 -1.70 24.78
CA GLU A 260 24.69 -2.61 25.52
C GLU A 260 24.30 -4.06 25.19
N GLY A 261 25.22 -4.76 24.50
CA GLY A 261 24.90 -6.05 23.90
C GLY A 261 23.70 -5.93 22.95
N THR A 262 22.63 -6.66 23.24
CA THR A 262 21.38 -6.67 22.45
C THR A 262 20.27 -5.81 23.06
N HIS A 263 20.58 -4.93 24.02
CA HIS A 263 19.59 -4.15 24.75
C HIS A 263 19.84 -2.66 24.61
N TRP A 264 18.78 -1.89 24.37
CA TRP A 264 18.85 -0.43 24.36
C TRP A 264 18.52 0.08 25.76
N LEU A 265 19.53 0.59 26.45
CA LEU A 265 19.42 1.13 27.79
C LEU A 265 18.94 2.57 27.73
N LEU A 266 17.80 2.82 28.34
CA LEU A 266 17.20 4.14 28.48
C LEU A 266 17.16 4.49 29.96
N ALA A 267 17.56 5.72 30.28
CA ALA A 267 17.44 6.30 31.59
C ALA A 267 16.73 7.64 31.48
N ARG A 268 16.02 8.01 32.54
CA ARG A 268 15.48 9.35 32.68
C ARG A 268 16.07 10.03 33.90
N ASP A 269 16.92 11.01 33.66
CA ASP A 269 17.52 11.83 34.71
C ASP A 269 16.57 12.97 35.09
N GLY A 270 16.08 12.97 36.34
CA GLY A 270 15.34 14.09 36.96
C GLY A 270 13.95 14.45 36.38
N GLY A 271 13.19 15.27 37.12
CA GLY A 271 11.90 15.85 36.72
C GLY A 271 10.76 15.74 37.75
N ASP A 272 9.66 16.47 37.51
CA ASP A 272 8.51 16.69 38.44
C ASP A 272 7.56 15.49 38.63
N GLY A 273 8.09 14.26 38.73
CA GLY A 273 7.27 13.06 38.99
C GLY A 273 6.37 12.58 37.83
N VAL A 274 6.28 13.34 36.73
CA VAL A 274 5.41 13.03 35.58
C VAL A 274 6.08 12.07 34.60
N LEU A 275 5.41 11.00 34.17
CA LEU A 275 5.86 10.07 33.12
C LEU A 275 6.11 10.80 31.78
N ALA A 276 7.26 10.57 31.15
CA ALA A 276 7.67 11.21 29.90
C ALA A 276 8.58 10.28 29.09
N ALA A 277 8.83 10.65 27.83
CA ALA A 277 9.64 9.85 26.92
C ALA A 277 11.10 9.76 27.39
N ALA A 278 11.55 8.55 27.70
CA ALA A 278 12.96 8.21 27.88
C ALA A 278 13.63 7.89 26.54
N GLY A 279 12.85 7.41 25.56
CA GLY A 279 13.27 7.24 24.18
C GLY A 279 12.11 7.45 23.22
N ARG A 280 12.39 7.86 21.99
CA ARG A 280 11.40 8.01 20.91
C ARG A 280 11.96 7.42 19.64
N CYS A 281 11.20 6.58 18.95
CA CYS A 281 11.60 5.97 17.69
C CYS A 281 10.51 6.19 16.65
N ARG A 282 10.88 6.67 15.48
CA ARG A 282 10.02 6.58 14.30
C ARG A 282 10.04 5.13 13.81
N LEU A 283 8.87 4.55 13.62
CA LEU A 283 8.81 3.17 13.15
C LEU A 283 9.20 3.09 11.67
N PRO A 284 9.94 2.04 11.24
CA PRO A 284 10.52 1.96 9.90
C PRO A 284 9.52 1.59 8.81
N PHE A 285 8.23 1.58 9.12
CA PHE A 285 7.22 1.08 8.22
C PHE A 285 5.89 1.84 8.34
N PRO A 286 5.07 1.83 7.26
CA PRO A 286 3.74 2.39 7.29
C PRO A 286 2.73 1.46 7.99
N PHE A 287 1.84 2.04 8.79
CA PHE A 287 0.68 1.35 9.35
C PHE A 287 -0.46 1.42 8.34
N ALA A 288 -0.95 0.26 7.90
CA ALA A 288 -2.23 0.18 7.22
C ALA A 288 -3.38 0.32 8.25
N ALA A 289 -4.51 0.86 7.81
CA ALA A 289 -5.69 1.03 8.65
C ALA A 289 -6.13 -0.28 9.33
N GLY A 290 -6.69 -0.14 10.54
CA GLY A 290 -7.15 -1.21 11.40
C GLY A 290 -6.45 -1.23 12.76
N ARG A 291 -6.75 -2.27 13.54
CA ARG A 291 -6.24 -2.44 14.91
C ARG A 291 -4.88 -3.12 14.93
N HIS A 292 -3.98 -2.56 15.71
CA HIS A 292 -2.64 -3.07 15.95
C HIS A 292 -2.40 -3.20 17.46
N ARG A 293 -1.47 -4.07 17.82
CA ARG A 293 -0.96 -4.19 19.17
C ARG A 293 0.55 -4.02 19.14
N VAL A 294 1.04 -3.05 19.89
CA VAL A 294 2.48 -2.80 20.06
C VAL A 294 2.89 -3.30 21.43
N LEU A 295 3.75 -4.30 21.46
CA LEU A 295 4.32 -4.87 22.68
C LEU A 295 5.76 -4.36 22.81
N LEU A 296 6.04 -3.72 23.94
CA LEU A 296 7.38 -3.37 24.38
C LEU A 296 7.91 -4.50 25.26
N ASP A 297 8.97 -5.17 24.80
CA ASP A 297 9.67 -6.20 25.56
C ASP A 297 10.86 -5.56 26.27
N LEU A 298 10.87 -5.65 27.60
CA LEU A 298 11.95 -5.15 28.45
C LEU A 298 12.70 -6.34 29.04
N ALA A 299 14.00 -6.41 28.76
CA ALA A 299 14.88 -7.38 29.42
C ALA A 299 14.92 -7.15 30.93
N TRP A 300 14.87 -5.89 31.35
CA TRP A 300 14.56 -5.50 32.71
C TRP A 300 14.05 -4.04 32.77
N ALA A 301 13.33 -3.73 33.84
CA ALA A 301 12.98 -2.37 34.26
C ALA A 301 13.20 -2.24 35.76
N THR A 302 13.69 -1.10 36.24
CA THR A 302 13.74 -0.80 37.68
C THR A 302 12.34 -0.42 38.20
N PRO A 303 12.10 -0.44 39.53
CA PRO A 303 10.85 0.01 40.11
C PRO A 303 10.47 1.43 39.65
N GLY A 304 9.19 1.62 39.34
CA GLY A 304 8.66 2.86 38.78
C GLY A 304 7.58 2.61 37.72
N GLU A 305 6.98 3.69 37.22
CA GLU A 305 6.04 3.62 36.10
C GLU A 305 6.81 3.60 34.77
N VAL A 306 6.49 2.65 33.91
CA VAL A 306 7.01 2.52 32.55
C VAL A 306 5.83 2.50 31.59
N GLY A 307 6.00 3.02 30.38
CA GLY A 307 4.89 3.09 29.43
C GLY A 307 5.33 3.10 27.98
N LEU A 308 4.32 3.12 27.12
CA LEU A 308 4.46 3.26 25.68
C LEU A 308 3.42 4.27 25.20
N ALA A 309 3.80 5.19 24.35
CA ALA A 309 2.87 6.09 23.66
C ALA A 309 3.09 6.06 22.16
N ALA A 310 2.02 6.03 21.39
CA ALA A 310 2.03 6.23 19.96
C ALA A 310 1.51 7.64 19.66
N THR A 311 2.26 8.41 18.87
CA THR A 311 1.88 9.76 18.44
C THR A 311 2.03 9.93 16.94
N ALA A 312 1.25 10.85 16.39
CA ALA A 312 1.44 11.36 15.04
C ALA A 312 2.64 12.31 14.98
N HIS A 313 3.65 12.04 14.15
CA HIS A 313 4.84 12.88 14.04
C HIS A 313 4.51 14.31 13.59
N GLY A 314 3.59 14.47 12.63
CA GLY A 314 3.26 15.77 12.06
C GLY A 314 2.50 16.68 13.02
N SER A 315 1.42 16.16 13.65
CA SER A 315 0.56 16.95 14.53
C SER A 315 0.93 16.88 16.01
N GLY A 316 1.77 15.92 16.41
CA GLY A 316 2.06 15.61 17.81
C GLY A 316 0.89 14.95 18.56
N ALA A 317 -0.25 14.69 17.88
CA ALA A 317 -1.43 14.11 18.50
C ALA A 317 -1.13 12.72 19.07
N THR A 318 -1.53 12.48 20.31
CA THR A 318 -1.45 11.16 20.94
C THR A 318 -2.52 10.26 20.35
N LEU A 319 -2.11 9.15 19.75
CA LEU A 319 -2.99 8.14 19.17
C LEU A 319 -3.39 7.11 20.22
N ALA A 320 -2.44 6.68 21.04
CA ALA A 320 -2.68 5.75 22.15
C ALA A 320 -1.56 5.88 23.19
N CYS A 321 -1.85 5.52 24.45
CA CYS A 321 -0.86 5.42 25.52
C CYS A 321 -1.19 4.24 26.44
N ALA A 322 -0.16 3.55 26.92
CA ALA A 322 -0.26 2.45 27.88
C ALA A 322 0.84 2.58 28.92
N ARG A 323 0.53 2.14 30.15
CA ARG A 323 1.42 2.31 31.31
C ARG A 323 1.34 1.07 32.19
N ARG A 324 2.44 0.77 32.87
CA ARG A 324 2.55 -0.32 33.82
C ARG A 324 3.46 0.11 34.96
N ARG A 325 3.03 -0.17 36.19
CA ARG A 325 3.88 -0.02 37.38
C ARG A 325 4.76 -1.26 37.54
N ILE A 326 6.04 -1.03 37.78
CA ILE A 326 7.05 -2.04 38.09
C ILE A 326 7.38 -1.89 39.58
N ASP A 327 7.21 -2.96 40.35
CA ASP A 327 7.43 -2.95 41.80
C ASP A 327 8.83 -3.45 42.17
N GLU A 328 9.38 -4.40 41.40
CA GLU A 328 10.71 -4.98 41.60
C GLU A 328 11.51 -4.96 40.29
N THR A 329 12.85 -4.87 40.40
CA THR A 329 13.70 -4.88 39.21
C THR A 329 13.64 -6.24 38.53
N GLY A 330 13.21 -6.29 37.28
CA GLY A 330 13.09 -7.54 36.55
C GLY A 330 12.53 -7.38 35.15
N PRO A 331 12.41 -8.48 34.38
CA PRO A 331 11.82 -8.47 33.05
C PRO A 331 10.37 -7.99 33.10
N ALA A 332 9.97 -7.23 32.10
CA ALA A 332 8.64 -6.64 32.03
C ALA A 332 8.19 -6.47 30.59
N SER A 333 6.88 -6.25 30.42
CA SER A 333 6.30 -5.89 29.13
C SER A 333 5.22 -4.83 29.30
N VAL A 334 5.10 -3.97 28.28
CA VAL A 334 4.01 -2.99 28.17
C VAL A 334 3.31 -3.21 26.84
N THR A 335 1.99 -3.36 26.89
CA THR A 335 1.16 -3.58 25.70
C THR A 335 0.33 -2.34 25.42
N LEU A 336 0.40 -1.86 24.18
CA LEU A 336 -0.38 -0.73 23.68
C LEU A 336 -1.27 -1.21 22.54
N ASP A 337 -2.59 -1.17 22.75
CA ASP A 337 -3.55 -1.34 21.66
C ASP A 337 -3.69 -0.01 20.92
N LEU A 338 -3.51 -0.05 19.60
CA LEU A 338 -3.49 1.11 18.71
C LEU A 338 -4.51 0.90 17.59
N ASP A 339 -5.55 1.73 17.57
CA ASP A 339 -6.49 1.77 16.45
C ASP A 339 -6.03 2.83 15.44
N VAL A 340 -5.74 2.39 14.22
CA VAL A 340 -5.30 3.26 13.12
C VAL A 340 -6.48 3.46 12.18
N GLU A 341 -7.20 4.56 12.37
CA GLU A 341 -8.40 4.89 11.59
C GLU A 341 -8.10 4.96 10.08
N ALA A 342 -6.96 5.54 9.70
CA ALA A 342 -6.51 5.68 8.33
C ALA A 342 -5.03 5.35 8.20
N SER A 343 -4.67 4.71 7.08
CA SER A 343 -3.30 4.30 6.75
C SER A 343 -2.35 5.49 6.80
N ARG A 344 -1.20 5.32 7.46
CA ARG A 344 -0.24 6.40 7.72
C ARG A 344 1.17 5.89 8.00
N LYS A 345 2.17 6.74 7.81
CA LYS A 345 3.61 6.40 7.93
C LYS A 345 4.40 7.28 8.91
N ASP A 346 3.69 8.06 9.68
CA ASP A 346 4.24 9.10 10.55
C ASP A 346 4.02 8.76 12.02
N ILE A 347 3.73 7.49 12.36
CA ILE A 347 3.60 7.06 13.76
C ILE A 347 4.98 7.01 14.41
N VAL A 348 5.09 7.68 15.55
CA VAL A 348 6.25 7.65 16.45
C VAL A 348 5.85 6.89 17.71
N VAL A 349 6.70 5.98 18.14
CA VAL A 349 6.54 5.27 19.41
C VAL A 349 7.52 5.83 20.42
N ALA A 350 7.01 6.27 21.56
CA ALA A 350 7.78 6.76 22.69
C ALA A 350 7.76 5.72 23.80
N ILE A 351 8.95 5.33 24.27
CA ILE A 351 9.13 4.53 25.49
C ILE A 351 9.18 5.50 26.65
N LEU A 352 8.24 5.36 27.57
CA LEU A 352 8.04 6.26 28.69
C LEU A 352 8.62 5.66 29.96
N ALA A 353 9.28 6.49 30.78
CA ALA A 353 9.77 6.08 32.09
C ALA A 353 9.59 7.19 33.13
N ALA A 354 9.26 6.82 34.36
CA ALA A 354 9.21 7.73 35.49
C ALA A 354 10.61 8.32 35.77
N PRO A 355 10.71 9.50 36.42
CA PRO A 355 12.01 10.03 36.82
C PRO A 355 12.82 9.04 37.66
N GLY A 356 14.09 8.84 37.34
CA GLY A 356 14.97 7.89 38.01
C GLY A 356 14.80 6.43 37.61
N ALA A 357 13.72 6.08 36.89
CA ALA A 357 13.55 4.74 36.35
C ALA A 357 14.52 4.48 35.18
N ARG A 358 15.02 3.26 35.11
CA ARG A 358 15.89 2.76 34.05
C ARG A 358 15.26 1.53 33.42
N VAL A 359 15.38 1.41 32.10
CA VAL A 359 14.84 0.29 31.35
C VAL A 359 15.85 -0.23 30.34
N ALA A 360 15.90 -1.55 30.18
CA ALA A 360 16.62 -2.23 29.12
C ALA A 360 15.63 -2.79 28.11
N VAL A 361 15.53 -2.13 26.96
CA VAL A 361 14.62 -2.51 25.88
C VAL A 361 15.23 -3.65 25.08
N ALA A 362 14.52 -4.77 24.95
CA ALA A 362 14.90 -5.88 24.08
C ALA A 362 14.39 -5.68 22.64
N GLY A 363 13.22 -5.03 22.49
CA GLY A 363 12.66 -4.69 21.20
C GLY A 363 11.18 -4.32 21.28
N LEU A 364 10.59 -4.12 20.10
CA LEU A 364 9.15 -4.00 19.92
C LEU A 364 8.65 -5.17 19.08
N ARG A 365 7.49 -5.72 19.45
CA ARG A 365 6.70 -6.59 18.59
C ARG A 365 5.41 -5.87 18.21
N ILE A 366 5.10 -5.83 16.93
CA ILE A 366 3.89 -5.19 16.42
C ILE A 366 3.06 -6.27 15.76
N GLU A 367 1.85 -6.46 16.26
CA GLU A 367 0.86 -7.41 15.77
C GLU A 367 -0.26 -6.64 15.09
N ARG A 368 -0.74 -7.16 13.95
CA ARG A 368 -2.00 -6.72 13.36
C ARG A 368 -3.11 -7.60 13.93
N LEU A 369 -4.06 -6.99 14.61
CA LEU A 369 -5.21 -7.72 15.14
C LEU A 369 -6.18 -7.92 13.98
N GLN A 370 -6.58 -9.16 13.73
CA GLN A 370 -7.64 -9.43 12.77
C GLN A 370 -8.92 -8.78 13.31
N GLY A 371 -9.49 -7.82 12.57
CA GLY A 371 -10.92 -7.57 12.67
C GLY A 371 -11.64 -8.80 12.10
N ASP A 372 -12.80 -9.16 12.64
CA ASP A 372 -13.58 -10.32 12.19
C ASP A 372 -13.63 -10.34 10.66
N ILE A 373 -12.86 -11.26 10.05
CA ILE A 373 -12.98 -11.53 8.63
C ILE A 373 -14.31 -12.28 8.52
N PRO A 374 -15.34 -11.74 7.85
CA PRO A 374 -16.55 -12.51 7.64
C PRO A 374 -16.15 -13.75 6.84
N THR A 375 -16.29 -14.92 7.49
CA THR A 375 -16.07 -16.24 6.91
C THR A 375 -16.92 -16.46 5.68
#